data_AF-A0AAN7VMH8-F1
#
_entry.id   AF-A0AAN7VMH8-F1
#
_cell.length_a   1.000
_cell.length_b   1.000
_cell.length_c   1.000
_cell.angle_alpha   90.00
_cell.angle_beta   90.00
_cell.angle_gamma   90.00
#
_symmetry.space_group_name_H-M   'P 1'
#
loop_
_entity.id
_entity.type
_entity.pdbx_description
1 polymer ?
#
loop_
_entity_poly.entity_id
_entity_poly.type
_entity_poly.pdbx_seq_one_letter_code
_entity_poly.pdbx_strand_id
1 'polypeptide(L)'
;MVFTTAINCIRARGPDEFWRKRQIFRLAAHYLGRRRNCYSVTIKIVHRALVYATKGRHLRKEDMKSLHETRITAGCEQHNITFKDFKEGLARCDILLNRRSLADLAAWEPYSFKALTDIAKQRLDDDGLSRSK
;
A
#
# COMPACT_ATOMS: atom_id res chain seq x y z
N MET A 1 12.20 24.46 -37.23
CA MET A 1 13.67 24.48 -37.46
C MET A 1 13.89 25.24 -38.75
N VAL A 2 14.43 26.46 -38.69
CA VAL A 2 14.83 27.19 -39.91
C VAL A 2 16.31 26.92 -40.08
N PHE A 3 16.66 26.01 -41.00
CA PHE A 3 18.04 25.77 -41.38
C PHE A 3 18.43 26.82 -42.40
N THR A 4 19.20 27.83 -41.97
CA THR A 4 19.58 28.95 -42.84
C THR A 4 20.66 28.60 -43.87
N THR A 5 21.33 27.43 -43.74
CA THR A 5 22.34 26.94 -44.69
C THR A 5 22.37 25.40 -44.77
N ALA A 6 22.75 24.85 -45.93
CA ALA A 6 22.81 23.40 -46.20
C ALA A 6 23.83 22.64 -45.32
N ILE A 7 24.94 23.30 -44.94
CA ILE A 7 25.96 22.74 -44.04
C ILE A 7 25.38 22.47 -42.65
N ASN A 8 24.51 23.34 -42.16
CA ASN A 8 23.85 23.18 -40.86
C ASN A 8 22.80 22.07 -40.88
N CYS A 9 22.23 21.73 -42.04
CA CYS A 9 21.32 20.60 -42.20
C CYS A 9 22.04 19.25 -42.04
N ILE A 10 23.27 19.12 -42.58
CA ILE A 10 24.09 17.90 -42.48
C ILE A 10 24.56 17.66 -41.04
N ARG A 11 24.79 18.74 -40.27
CA ARG A 11 25.22 18.68 -38.86
C ARG A 11 24.07 18.69 -37.85
N ALA A 12 22.82 18.78 -38.31
CA ALA A 12 21.67 18.86 -37.42
C ALA A 12 21.44 17.55 -36.67
N ARG A 13 21.15 17.63 -35.36
CA ARG A 13 20.65 16.47 -34.62
C ARG A 13 19.25 16.12 -35.13
N GLY A 14 19.00 14.84 -35.40
CA GLY A 14 17.71 14.32 -35.85
C GLY A 14 16.58 14.49 -34.83
N PRO A 15 15.34 14.11 -35.19
CA PRO A 15 14.15 14.28 -34.35
C PRO A 15 14.12 13.34 -33.13
N ASP A 16 15.01 12.35 -33.06
CA ASP A 16 15.05 11.34 -32.00
C ASP A 16 15.15 11.94 -30.59
N GLU A 17 15.90 13.03 -30.43
CA GLU A 17 16.03 13.73 -29.14
C GLU A 17 14.68 14.27 -28.65
N PHE A 18 13.86 14.79 -29.56
CA PHE A 18 12.52 15.29 -29.25
C PHE A 18 11.60 14.17 -28.79
N TRP A 19 11.60 13.03 -29.50
CA TRP A 19 10.75 11.89 -29.14
C TRP A 19 11.12 11.28 -27.79
N ARG A 20 12.42 11.17 -27.47
CA ARG A 20 12.90 10.73 -26.15
C ARG A 20 12.45 11.67 -25.03
N LYS A 21 12.59 12.98 -25.23
CA LYS A 21 12.11 13.99 -24.26
C LYS A 21 10.59 13.92 -24.07
N ARG A 22 9.84 13.72 -25.16
CA ARG A 22 8.37 13.60 -25.14
C ARG A 22 7.89 12.41 -24.32
N GLN A 23 8.59 11.27 -24.34
CA GLN A 23 8.27 10.12 -23.48
C GLN A 23 8.36 10.47 -21.99
N ILE A 24 9.42 11.19 -21.58
CA ILE A 24 9.59 11.62 -20.19
C ILE A 24 8.52 12.66 -19.80
N PHE A 25 8.18 13.58 -20.69
CA PHE A 25 7.09 14.54 -20.43
C PHE A 25 5.72 13.89 -20.32
N ARG A 26 5.46 12.78 -21.02
CA ARG A 26 4.22 12.00 -20.84
C ARG A 26 4.08 11.47 -19.40
N LEU A 27 5.17 10.97 -18.81
CA LEU A 27 5.18 10.51 -17.42
C LEU A 27 4.98 11.66 -16.41
N ALA A 28 5.37 12.87 -16.79
CA ALA A 28 5.33 14.06 -15.95
C ALA A 28 4.10 14.96 -16.16
N ALA A 29 3.12 14.53 -16.97
CA ALA A 29 2.01 15.38 -17.41
C ALA A 29 1.21 16.02 -16.25
N HIS A 30 1.08 15.29 -15.14
CA HIS A 30 0.34 15.72 -13.95
C HIS A 30 1.21 16.42 -12.89
N TYR A 31 2.49 16.67 -13.16
CA TYR A 31 3.33 17.44 -12.24
C TYR A 31 3.04 18.94 -12.31
N LEU A 32 3.32 19.64 -11.22
CA LEU A 32 3.06 21.08 -11.11
C LEU A 32 4.27 21.91 -11.52
N GLY A 33 4.01 23.06 -12.15
CA GLY A 33 5.01 24.08 -12.50
C GLY A 33 6.14 23.57 -13.40
N ARG A 34 7.38 23.96 -13.09
CA ARG A 34 8.57 23.62 -13.91
C ARG A 34 8.85 22.12 -14.01
N ARG A 35 8.30 21.30 -13.11
CA ARG A 35 8.50 19.85 -13.09
C ARG A 35 7.81 19.14 -14.26
N ARG A 36 6.80 19.74 -14.89
CA ARG A 36 6.17 19.24 -16.13
C ARG A 36 6.72 19.87 -17.41
N ASN A 37 7.41 21.01 -17.34
CA ASN A 37 7.78 21.80 -18.52
C ASN A 37 9.30 21.83 -18.82
N CYS A 38 10.15 21.69 -17.79
CA CYS A 38 11.60 21.84 -17.94
C CYS A 38 12.30 20.47 -17.87
N TYR A 39 12.84 19.97 -19.00
CA TYR A 39 13.39 18.62 -19.11
C TYR A 39 14.41 18.26 -18.00
N SER A 40 15.38 19.15 -17.73
CA SER A 40 16.42 18.94 -16.73
C SER A 40 15.89 18.77 -15.30
N VAL A 41 14.74 19.37 -15.00
CA VAL A 41 14.04 19.21 -13.72
C VAL A 41 13.17 17.96 -13.77
N THR A 42 12.41 17.78 -14.85
CA THR A 42 11.48 16.67 -15.03
C THR A 42 12.16 15.31 -14.90
N ILE A 43 13.29 15.11 -15.57
CA ILE A 43 14.00 13.81 -15.55
C ILE A 43 14.35 13.38 -14.12
N LYS A 44 14.90 14.31 -13.31
CA LYS A 44 15.27 14.04 -11.91
C LYS A 44 14.06 13.64 -11.06
N ILE A 45 12.93 14.31 -11.26
CA ILE A 45 11.69 14.06 -10.52
C ILE A 45 11.07 12.73 -10.95
N VAL A 46 10.99 12.45 -12.26
CA VAL A 46 10.45 11.19 -12.79
C VAL A 46 11.24 10.01 -12.25
N HIS A 47 12.58 10.07 -12.28
CA HIS A 47 13.40 8.99 -11.70
C HIS A 47 13.13 8.78 -10.21
N ARG A 48 13.05 9.86 -9.43
CA ARG A 48 12.71 9.78 -8.00
C ARG A 48 11.31 9.18 -7.78
N ALA A 49 10.33 9.58 -8.58
CA ALA A 49 8.97 9.06 -8.50
C ALA A 49 8.90 7.57 -8.83
N LEU A 50 9.66 7.09 -9.83
CA LEU A 50 9.72 5.67 -10.16
C LEU A 50 10.34 4.84 -9.03
N VAL A 51 11.39 5.36 -8.38
CA VAL A 51 11.99 4.71 -7.19
C VAL A 51 11.00 4.67 -6.02
N TYR A 52 10.22 5.74 -5.80
CA TYR A 52 9.18 5.71 -4.77
C TYR A 52 8.00 4.82 -5.15
N ALA A 53 7.65 4.70 -6.43
CA ALA A 53 6.60 3.79 -6.85
C ALA A 53 6.96 2.34 -6.56
N THR A 54 8.21 1.92 -6.78
CA THR A 54 8.65 0.56 -6.44
C THR A 54 8.66 0.33 -4.92
N LYS A 55 9.22 1.26 -4.14
CA LYS A 55 9.20 1.21 -2.67
C LYS A 55 7.78 1.20 -2.11
N GLY A 56 6.90 2.06 -2.63
CA GLY A 56 5.52 2.21 -2.21
C GLY A 56 4.67 0.95 -2.44
N ARG A 57 4.98 0.11 -3.44
CA ARG A 57 4.31 -1.19 -3.61
C ARG A 57 4.59 -2.15 -2.45
N HIS A 58 5.77 -2.08 -1.85
CA HIS A 58 6.12 -2.89 -0.69
C HIS A 58 5.46 -2.32 0.57
N LEU A 59 5.65 -1.02 0.83
CA LEU A 59 5.07 -0.33 1.98
C LEU A 59 3.54 -0.45 2.05
N ARG A 60 2.84 -0.36 0.90
CA ARG A 60 1.38 -0.53 0.84
C ARG A 60 0.92 -1.86 1.44
N LYS A 61 1.70 -2.94 1.33
CA LYS A 61 1.32 -4.23 1.93
C LYS A 61 1.42 -4.19 3.46
N GLU A 62 2.43 -3.49 3.98
CA GLU A 62 2.64 -3.29 5.42
C GLU A 62 1.59 -2.34 6.00
N ASP A 63 1.32 -1.23 5.32
CA ASP A 63 0.30 -0.25 5.71
C ASP A 63 -1.09 -0.90 5.80
N MET A 64 -1.47 -1.72 4.81
CA MET A 64 -2.73 -2.46 4.83
C MET A 64 -2.77 -3.49 5.96
N LYS A 65 -1.66 -4.19 6.21
CA LYS A 65 -1.59 -5.14 7.33
C LYS A 65 -1.79 -4.43 8.67
N SER A 66 -1.10 -3.31 8.89
CA SER A 66 -1.22 -2.49 10.09
C SER A 66 -2.66 -2.00 10.27
N LEU A 67 -3.27 -1.45 9.21
CA LEU A 67 -4.67 -1.01 9.23
C LEU A 67 -5.64 -2.15 9.61
N HIS A 68 -5.46 -3.34 9.03
CA HIS A 68 -6.30 -4.48 9.36
C HIS A 68 -6.11 -4.92 10.82
N GLU A 69 -4.89 -4.93 11.35
CA GLU A 69 -4.64 -5.22 12.77
C GLU A 69 -5.32 -4.18 13.66
N THR A 70 -5.21 -2.89 13.36
CA THR A 70 -5.91 -1.83 14.13
C THR A 70 -7.43 -2.01 14.13
N ARG A 71 -8.03 -2.36 12.99
CA ARG A 71 -9.48 -2.60 12.88
C ARG A 71 -9.92 -3.81 13.70
N ILE A 72 -9.16 -4.91 13.65
CA ILE A 72 -9.47 -6.10 14.45
C ILE A 72 -9.32 -5.79 15.93
N THR A 73 -8.27 -5.08 16.34
CA THR A 73 -8.09 -4.65 17.73
C THR A 73 -9.29 -3.86 18.24
N ALA A 74 -9.78 -2.89 17.47
CA ALA A 74 -10.97 -2.12 17.85
C ALA A 74 -12.23 -3.00 17.99
N GLY A 75 -12.41 -4.00 17.13
CA GLY A 75 -13.50 -4.98 17.28
C GLY A 75 -13.31 -5.88 18.50
N CYS A 76 -12.09 -6.34 18.78
CA CYS A 76 -11.77 -7.14 19.95
C CYS A 76 -12.00 -6.37 21.26
N GLU A 77 -11.67 -5.08 21.29
CA GLU A 77 -11.90 -4.19 22.45
C GLU A 77 -13.40 -4.10 22.80
N GLN A 78 -14.30 -4.05 21.81
CA GLN A 78 -15.75 -4.07 22.04
C GLN A 78 -16.23 -5.36 22.72
N HIS A 79 -15.48 -6.45 22.56
CA HIS A 79 -15.76 -7.75 23.16
C HIS A 79 -14.88 -8.03 24.39
N ASN A 80 -14.17 -7.04 24.94
CA ASN A 80 -13.28 -7.19 26.10
C ASN A 80 -12.24 -8.32 25.93
N ILE A 81 -11.62 -8.43 24.75
CA ILE A 81 -10.48 -9.33 24.52
C ILE A 81 -9.34 -8.56 23.85
N THR A 82 -8.09 -8.85 24.19
CA THR A 82 -6.95 -8.25 23.51
C THR A 82 -6.70 -8.92 22.17
N PHE A 83 -6.18 -8.18 21.19
CA PHE A 83 -5.85 -8.75 19.87
C PHE A 83 -4.87 -9.93 19.96
N LYS A 84 -3.91 -9.88 20.88
CA LYS A 84 -2.92 -10.94 21.08
C LYS A 84 -3.59 -12.25 21.51
N ASP A 85 -4.48 -12.16 22.49
CA ASP A 85 -5.21 -13.31 23.01
C ASP A 85 -6.18 -13.85 21.96
N PHE A 86 -6.91 -12.96 21.27
CA PHE A 86 -7.79 -13.35 20.16
C PHE A 86 -7.03 -14.13 19.07
N LYS A 87 -5.87 -13.64 18.65
CA LYS A 87 -5.02 -14.30 17.65
C LYS A 87 -4.47 -15.64 18.15
N GLU A 88 -4.07 -15.72 19.42
CA GLU A 88 -3.59 -16.96 20.04
C GLU A 88 -4.72 -18.01 20.11
N GLY A 89 -5.93 -17.60 20.53
CA GLY A 89 -7.10 -18.47 20.58
C GLY A 89 -7.50 -19.01 19.21
N LEU A 90 -7.57 -18.15 18.18
CA LEU A 90 -7.88 -18.61 16.82
C LEU A 90 -6.84 -19.59 16.26
N ALA A 91 -5.55 -19.37 16.54
CA ALA A 91 -4.48 -20.27 16.11
C ALA A 91 -4.57 -21.64 16.79
N ARG A 92 -4.99 -21.69 18.07
CA ARG A 92 -5.19 -22.93 18.83
C ARG A 92 -6.44 -23.70 18.41
N CYS A 93 -7.41 -23.04 17.78
CA CYS A 93 -8.59 -23.66 17.17
C CYS A 93 -8.39 -24.07 15.70
N ASP A 94 -7.17 -23.94 15.16
CA ASP A 94 -6.84 -24.17 13.74
C ASP A 94 -7.70 -23.35 12.75
N ILE A 95 -8.18 -22.17 13.17
CA ILE A 95 -8.98 -21.27 12.33
C ILE A 95 -8.03 -20.39 11.51
N LEU A 96 -7.73 -20.82 10.29
CA LEU A 96 -6.78 -20.16 9.37
C LEU A 96 -7.40 -18.97 8.61
N LEU A 97 -7.89 -17.96 9.33
CA LEU A 97 -8.45 -16.75 8.72
C LEU A 97 -7.42 -15.65 8.49
N ASN A 98 -7.49 -15.02 7.33
CA ASN A 98 -6.66 -13.87 6.99
C ASN A 98 -7.13 -12.60 7.71
N ARG A 99 -6.19 -11.71 8.06
CA ARG A 99 -6.48 -10.42 8.71
C ARG A 99 -7.43 -9.53 7.92
N ARG A 100 -7.37 -9.57 6.59
CA ARG A 100 -8.29 -8.81 5.72
C ARG A 100 -9.73 -9.26 5.97
N SER A 101 -9.97 -10.56 5.89
CA SER A 101 -11.29 -11.16 6.12
C SER A 101 -11.79 -10.89 7.54
N LEU A 102 -10.92 -11.02 8.56
CA LEU A 102 -11.27 -10.70 9.95
C LEU A 102 -11.64 -9.23 10.14
N ALA A 103 -10.91 -8.30 9.50
CA ALA A 103 -11.22 -6.88 9.56
C ALA A 103 -12.53 -6.54 8.82
N ASP A 104 -12.84 -7.23 7.72
CA ASP A 104 -14.10 -7.07 7.00
C ASP A 104 -15.27 -7.61 7.85
N LEU A 105 -15.10 -8.77 8.51
CA LEU A 105 -16.10 -9.33 9.42
C LEU A 105 -16.36 -8.39 10.61
N ALA A 106 -15.30 -7.84 11.22
CA ALA A 106 -15.44 -6.89 12.32
C ALA A 106 -16.23 -5.62 11.93
N ALA A 107 -16.20 -5.22 10.65
CA ALA A 107 -16.90 -4.03 10.17
C ALA A 107 -18.35 -4.30 9.75
N TRP A 108 -18.59 -5.40 9.03
CA TRP A 108 -19.88 -5.65 8.37
C TRP A 108 -20.76 -6.68 9.09
N GLU A 109 -20.15 -7.59 9.85
CA GLU A 109 -20.76 -8.82 10.36
C GLU A 109 -20.49 -8.96 11.88
N PRO A 110 -21.12 -8.10 12.73
CA PRO A 110 -20.80 -8.05 14.16
C PRO A 110 -21.15 -9.36 14.89
N TYR A 111 -22.21 -10.07 14.49
CA TYR A 111 -22.62 -11.33 15.09
C TYR A 111 -21.61 -12.46 14.81
N SER A 112 -21.16 -12.56 13.56
CA SER A 112 -20.16 -13.53 13.12
C SER A 112 -18.81 -13.27 13.82
N PHE A 113 -18.42 -12.00 13.93
CA PHE A 113 -17.20 -11.63 14.66
C PHE A 113 -17.30 -11.94 16.15
N LYS A 114 -18.45 -11.67 16.79
CA LYS A 114 -18.69 -12.04 18.19
C LYS A 114 -18.55 -13.55 18.41
N ALA A 115 -19.14 -14.38 17.56
CA ALA A 115 -19.02 -15.84 17.67
C ALA A 115 -17.55 -16.30 17.61
N LEU A 116 -16.74 -15.69 16.74
CA LEU A 116 -15.30 -15.97 16.68
C LEU A 116 -14.58 -15.55 17.96
N THR A 117 -14.93 -14.40 18.55
CA THR A 117 -14.34 -13.96 19.82
C THR A 117 -14.72 -14.88 20.98
N ASP A 118 -15.96 -15.37 21.00
CA ASP A 118 -16.45 -16.28 22.04
C ASP A 118 -15.73 -17.64 21.95
N ILE A 119 -15.56 -18.19 20.74
CA ILE A 119 -14.77 -19.42 20.50
C ILE A 119 -13.31 -19.22 20.96
N ALA A 120 -12.71 -18.08 20.62
CA ALA A 120 -11.32 -17.80 21.00
C ALA A 120 -11.16 -17.69 22.53
N LYS A 121 -12.12 -17.10 23.24
CA LYS A 121 -12.13 -17.02 24.70
C LYS A 121 -12.23 -18.40 25.34
N GLN A 122 -13.24 -19.18 24.93
CA GLN A 122 -13.46 -20.54 25.45
C GLN A 122 -12.18 -21.37 25.33
N ARG A 123 -11.52 -21.35 24.17
CA ARG A 123 -10.28 -22.09 23.98
C ARG A 123 -9.15 -21.66 24.92
N LEU A 124 -9.03 -20.36 25.21
CA LEU A 124 -8.02 -19.85 26.14
C LEU A 124 -8.32 -20.21 27.60
N ASP A 125 -9.60 -20.20 27.96
CA ASP A 125 -10.06 -20.60 29.29
C ASP A 125 -9.80 -22.09 29.53
N ASP A 126 -10.07 -22.94 28.53
CA ASP A 126 -9.76 -24.39 28.57
C ASP A 126 -8.27 -24.66 28.77
N ASP A 127 -7.41 -23.85 28.16
CA ASP A 127 -5.95 -23.96 28.30
C ASP A 127 -5.42 -23.29 29.59
N GLY A 128 -6.27 -22.59 30.36
CA GLY A 128 -5.87 -21.84 31.56
C GLY A 128 -4.95 -20.64 31.27
N LEU A 129 -4.97 -20.13 30.04
CA LEU A 129 -4.11 -19.06 29.55
C LEU A 129 -4.81 -17.71 29.47
N SER A 130 -5.97 -17.55 30.10
CA SER A 130 -6.68 -16.27 30.14
C SER A 130 -5.87 -15.24 30.94
N ARG A 131 -5.11 -14.42 30.20
CA ARG A 131 -4.31 -13.31 30.75
C ARG A 131 -5.16 -12.04 30.93
N SER A 132 -6.47 -12.13 30.71
CA SER A 132 -7.39 -11.00 30.84
C SER A 132 -7.34 -10.49 32.28
N LYS A 133 -6.95 -9.22 32.43
CA LYS A 133 -7.33 -8.41 33.58
C LYS A 133 -8.81 -8.05 33.49
#